data_AF-A0A534K9Z2-F1
#
_entry.id   AF-A0A534K9Z2-F1
#
_cell.length_a   1.000
_cell.length_b   1.000
_cell.length_c   1.000
_cell.angle_alpha   90.00
_cell.angle_beta   90.00
_cell.angle_gamma   90.00
#
_symmetry.space_group_name_H-M   'P 1'
#
loop_
_entity.id
_entity.type
_entity.pdbx_description
1 polymer ?
#
loop_
_entity_poly.entity_id
_entity_poly.type
_entity_poly.pdbx_seq_one_letter_code
_entity_poly.pdbx_strand_id
1 'polypeptide(L)'
;MARNIFVEELIHTPIEQQGTEIVERKGIGHPDSIADGLAEAVSRALCKMYVARFGRILHHNTDQVEVVGGQSAPKFGGGIFLEPAYILLVGRATTVVNGERLPYRTAAIEAAHDYLTQTCTNLNVDGDV
;
A
#
# COMPACT_ATOMS: atom_id res chain seq x y z
N MET A 1 12.22 33.30 6.84
CA MET A 1 12.85 33.37 5.51
C MET A 1 11.75 33.44 4.47
N ALA A 2 11.91 34.23 3.40
CA ALA A 2 11.01 34.17 2.26
C ALA A 2 11.15 32.79 1.57
N ARG A 3 10.07 32.27 1.00
CA ARG A 3 10.13 31.03 0.21
C ARG A 3 10.72 31.35 -1.17
N ASN A 4 11.52 30.43 -1.70
CA ASN A 4 12.05 30.54 -3.05
C ASN A 4 11.02 30.01 -4.06
N ILE A 5 10.07 30.86 -4.45
CA ILE A 5 9.01 30.54 -5.41
C ILE A 5 9.34 31.21 -6.73
N PHE A 6 9.36 30.43 -7.80
CA PHE A 6 9.60 30.89 -9.17
C PHE A 6 8.35 30.58 -10.00
N VAL A 7 7.93 31.55 -10.81
CA VAL A 7 6.83 31.42 -11.77
C VAL A 7 7.37 31.80 -13.13
N GLU A 8 7.29 30.89 -14.09
CA GLU A 8 7.80 31.08 -15.45
C GLU A 8 6.78 30.58 -16.48
N GLU A 9 6.89 31.10 -17.71
CA GLU A 9 6.07 30.66 -18.83
C GLU A 9 6.58 29.32 -19.37
N LEU A 10 5.67 28.35 -19.55
CA LEU A 10 5.97 27.08 -20.20
C LEU A 10 5.49 27.12 -21.66
N ILE A 11 6.44 27.07 -22.60
CA ILE A 11 6.12 27.00 -24.04
C ILE A 11 6.04 25.52 -24.46
N HIS A 12 4.82 25.00 -24.58
CA HIS A 12 4.54 23.62 -24.98
C HIS A 12 3.14 23.50 -25.61
N THR A 13 2.96 22.59 -26.58
CA THR A 13 1.63 22.27 -27.13
C THR A 13 0.77 21.62 -26.06
N PRO A 14 -0.40 22.19 -25.70
CA PRO A 14 -1.31 21.58 -24.72
C PRO A 14 -1.60 20.11 -25.06
N ILE A 15 -1.74 19.25 -24.04
CA ILE A 15 -1.99 17.80 -24.23
C ILE A 15 -3.18 17.56 -25.17
N GLU A 16 -4.28 18.28 -24.95
CA GLU A 16 -5.52 18.26 -25.75
C GLU A 16 -5.34 18.68 -27.23
N GLN A 17 -4.18 19.27 -27.58
CA GLN A 17 -3.83 19.71 -28.93
C GLN A 17 -2.75 18.84 -29.58
N GLN A 18 -2.28 17.79 -28.91
CA GLN A 18 -1.32 16.84 -29.47
C GLN A 18 -2.00 15.88 -30.45
N GLY A 19 -1.21 15.26 -31.33
CA GLY A 19 -1.75 14.32 -32.33
C GLY A 19 -2.13 12.95 -31.76
N THR A 20 -1.69 12.60 -30.56
CA THR A 20 -1.96 11.31 -29.90
C THR A 20 -1.85 11.45 -28.39
N GLU A 21 -2.76 10.82 -27.66
CA GLU A 21 -2.76 10.75 -26.19
C GLU A 21 -3.03 9.31 -25.73
N ILE A 22 -2.35 8.86 -24.68
CA ILE A 22 -2.54 7.55 -24.05
C ILE A 22 -2.56 7.75 -22.53
N VAL A 23 -3.59 7.21 -21.88
CA VAL A 23 -3.77 7.26 -20.42
C VAL A 23 -4.05 5.85 -19.90
N GLU A 24 -3.40 5.47 -18.80
CA GLU A 24 -3.63 4.21 -18.10
C GLU A 24 -3.98 4.47 -16.63
N ARG A 25 -4.92 3.68 -16.10
CA ARG A 25 -5.20 3.62 -14.66
C ARG A 25 -5.32 2.17 -14.21
N LYS A 26 -4.49 1.79 -13.24
CA LYS A 26 -4.61 0.52 -12.53
C LYS A 26 -5.70 0.63 -11.45
N GLY A 27 -6.65 -0.31 -11.47
CA GLY A 27 -7.76 -0.33 -10.53
C GLY A 27 -7.35 -0.83 -9.15
N ILE A 28 -8.21 -0.67 -8.15
CA ILE A 28 -7.91 -1.00 -6.74
C ILE A 28 -7.51 -2.47 -6.49
N GLY A 29 -7.99 -3.41 -7.32
CA GLY A 29 -7.66 -4.83 -7.23
C GLY A 29 -6.49 -5.26 -8.12
N HIS A 30 -5.86 -4.33 -8.85
CA HIS A 30 -4.64 -4.64 -9.61
C HIS A 30 -3.50 -4.93 -8.62
N PRO A 31 -2.68 -5.98 -8.81
CA PRO A 31 -1.61 -6.36 -7.87
C PRO A 31 -0.70 -5.19 -7.47
N ASP A 32 -0.25 -4.38 -8.43
CA ASP A 32 0.55 -3.18 -8.13
C ASP A 32 -0.18 -2.16 -7.23
N SER A 33 -1.47 -1.88 -7.50
CA SER A 33 -2.26 -0.96 -6.68
C SER A 33 -2.60 -1.55 -5.31
N ILE A 34 -2.66 -2.89 -5.20
CA ILE A 34 -2.74 -3.58 -3.91
C ILE A 34 -1.44 -3.39 -3.12
N ALA A 35 -0.28 -3.53 -3.77
CA ALA A 35 1.02 -3.28 -3.13
C ALA A 35 1.12 -1.83 -2.62
N ASP A 36 0.74 -0.85 -3.45
CA ASP A 36 0.68 0.57 -3.07
C ASP A 36 -0.22 0.80 -1.85
N GLY A 37 -1.43 0.23 -1.89
CA GLY A 37 -2.40 0.40 -0.81
C GLY A 37 -1.98 -0.27 0.50
N LEU A 38 -1.35 -1.44 0.42
CA LEU A 38 -0.76 -2.13 1.57
C LEU A 38 0.37 -1.30 2.20
N ALA A 39 1.29 -0.79 1.38
CA ALA A 39 2.40 0.04 1.81
C ALA A 39 1.91 1.27 2.61
N GLU A 40 0.91 1.96 2.06
CA GLU A 40 0.29 3.13 2.68
C GLU A 40 -0.53 2.78 3.93
N ALA A 41 -1.33 1.70 3.90
CA ALA A 41 -2.10 1.25 5.05
C ALA A 41 -1.20 0.96 6.26
N VAL A 42 -0.08 0.26 6.02
CA VAL A 42 0.93 -0.01 7.04
C VAL A 42 1.57 1.28 7.55
N SER A 43 1.95 2.22 6.68
CA SER A 43 2.52 3.51 7.09
C SER A 43 1.56 4.27 8.02
N ARG A 44 0.29 4.36 7.64
CA ARG A 44 -0.74 5.05 8.43
C ARG A 44 -0.96 4.37 9.79
N ALA A 45 -0.94 3.05 9.84
CA ALA A 45 -1.06 2.30 11.09
C ALA A 45 0.12 2.57 12.03
N LEU A 46 1.36 2.56 11.50
CA LEU A 46 2.55 2.92 12.27
C LEU A 46 2.50 4.38 12.75
N CYS A 47 2.08 5.33 11.91
CA CYS A 47 1.87 6.72 12.30
C CYS A 47 0.91 6.84 13.48
N LYS A 48 -0.26 6.20 13.40
CA LYS A 48 -1.27 6.20 14.48
C LYS A 48 -0.69 5.61 15.78
N MET A 49 0.01 4.48 15.68
CA MET A 49 0.66 3.85 16.84
C MET A 49 1.69 4.78 17.48
N TYR A 50 2.55 5.42 16.69
CA TYR A 50 3.57 6.33 17.21
C TYR A 50 2.96 7.57 17.86
N VAL A 51 1.95 8.18 17.24
CA VAL A 51 1.26 9.35 17.80
C VAL A 51 0.55 8.97 19.10
N ALA A 52 -0.16 7.84 19.15
CA ALA A 52 -0.87 7.40 20.34
C ALA A 52 0.07 7.12 21.53
N ARG A 53 1.28 6.61 21.28
CA ARG A 53 2.25 6.24 22.33
C ARG A 53 3.23 7.35 22.69
N PHE A 54 3.62 8.19 21.72
CA PHE A 54 4.75 9.12 21.86
C PHE A 54 4.42 10.56 21.45
N GLY A 55 3.17 10.84 21.07
CA GLY A 55 2.70 12.18 20.70
C GLY A 55 3.29 12.71 19.38
N ARG A 56 4.03 11.89 18.63
CA ARG A 56 4.66 12.27 17.37
C ARG A 56 4.88 11.06 16.47
N ILE A 57 4.99 11.29 15.17
CA ILE A 57 5.37 10.25 14.20
C ILE A 57 6.87 9.98 14.35
N LEU A 58 7.26 8.69 14.34
CA LEU A 58 8.65 8.25 14.33
C LEU A 58 9.04 7.76 12.94
N HIS A 59 10.36 7.70 12.68
CA HIS A 59 10.87 7.32 11.37
C HIS A 59 10.44 5.90 10.98
N HIS A 60 9.86 5.78 9.79
CA HIS A 60 9.54 4.54 9.11
C HIS A 60 9.41 4.83 7.61
N ASN A 61 9.63 3.82 6.77
CA ASN A 61 9.28 3.82 5.34
C ASN A 61 8.83 2.39 5.01
N THR A 62 7.61 2.24 4.52
CA THR A 62 6.95 0.93 4.27
C THR A 62 6.55 0.79 2.81
N ASP A 63 7.24 1.53 1.95
CA ASP A 63 7.09 1.68 0.50
C ASP A 63 7.62 0.49 -0.31
N GLN A 64 7.74 -0.67 0.33
CA GLN A 64 8.26 -1.89 -0.29
C GLN A 64 7.34 -3.05 0.07
N VAL A 65 6.54 -3.49 -0.89
CA VAL A 65 5.62 -4.63 -0.75
C VAL A 65 5.73 -5.50 -1.99
N GLU A 66 5.95 -6.78 -1.79
CA GLU A 66 5.91 -7.78 -2.87
C GLU A 66 4.57 -8.51 -2.81
N VAL A 67 3.86 -8.55 -3.94
CA VAL A 67 2.62 -9.34 -4.10
C VAL A 67 2.92 -10.47 -5.09
N VAL A 68 3.15 -11.66 -4.56
CA VAL A 68 3.42 -12.87 -5.34
C VAL A 68 2.10 -13.58 -5.62
N GLY A 69 1.80 -13.79 -6.90
CA GLY A 69 0.57 -14.46 -7.32
C GLY A 69 0.49 -15.91 -6.86
N GLY A 70 -0.71 -16.32 -6.44
CA GLY A 70 -1.07 -17.72 -6.24
C GLY A 70 -1.69 -18.35 -7.50
N GLN A 71 -2.52 -19.38 -7.32
CA GLN A 71 -3.24 -20.05 -8.39
C GLN A 71 -4.70 -20.29 -8.02
N SER A 72 -5.60 -20.22 -9.00
CA SER A 72 -7.02 -20.51 -8.80
C SER A 72 -7.61 -21.30 -9.98
N ALA A 73 -8.68 -22.04 -9.69
CA ALA A 73 -9.49 -22.77 -10.68
C ALA A 73 -10.91 -22.17 -10.73
N PRO A 74 -11.11 -21.00 -11.36
CA PRO A 74 -12.42 -20.38 -11.48
C PRO A 74 -13.35 -21.17 -12.40
N LYS A 75 -14.64 -21.21 -12.08
CA LYS A 75 -15.69 -21.79 -12.92
C LYS A 75 -17.01 -21.03 -12.75
N PHE A 76 -17.97 -21.20 -13.66
CA PHE A 76 -19.29 -20.63 -13.42
C PHE A 76 -19.91 -21.16 -12.13
N GLY A 77 -20.48 -20.27 -11.32
CA GLY A 77 -21.05 -20.58 -10.01
C GLY A 77 -20.03 -20.72 -8.87
N GLY A 78 -18.74 -20.42 -9.08
CA GLY A 78 -17.73 -20.38 -8.02
C GLY A 78 -16.33 -20.76 -8.49
N GLY A 79 -15.65 -21.62 -7.75
CA GLY A 79 -14.26 -21.97 -8.00
C GLY A 79 -13.53 -22.22 -6.69
N ILE A 80 -12.23 -22.45 -6.78
CA ILE A 80 -11.37 -22.61 -5.60
C ILE A 80 -10.03 -21.90 -5.85
N PHE A 81 -9.43 -21.38 -4.78
CA PHE A 81 -8.00 -21.12 -4.75
C PHE A 81 -7.27 -22.47 -4.63
N LEU A 82 -6.27 -22.68 -5.48
CA LEU A 82 -5.41 -23.86 -5.47
C LEU A 82 -4.16 -23.61 -4.65
N GLU A 83 -3.60 -22.39 -4.78
CA GLU A 83 -2.44 -21.91 -4.06
C GLU A 83 -2.74 -20.47 -3.61
N PRO A 84 -2.54 -20.14 -2.32
CA PRO A 84 -2.73 -18.78 -1.86
C PRO A 84 -1.72 -17.84 -2.53
N ALA A 85 -2.12 -16.57 -2.69
CA ALA A 85 -1.16 -15.52 -2.97
C ALA A 85 -0.20 -15.37 -1.78
N TYR A 86 0.93 -14.71 -1.97
CA TYR A 86 1.85 -14.42 -0.88
C TYR A 86 2.23 -12.95 -0.89
N ILE A 87 2.18 -12.33 0.28
CA ILE A 87 2.52 -10.91 0.44
C ILE A 87 3.69 -10.77 1.40
N LEU A 88 4.76 -10.14 0.92
CA LEU A 88 5.91 -9.77 1.75
C LEU A 88 5.92 -8.27 2.00
N LEU A 89 5.68 -7.89 3.25
CA LEU A 89 5.82 -6.51 3.72
C LEU A 89 7.29 -6.22 4.07
N VAL A 90 7.89 -5.25 3.39
CA VAL A 90 9.28 -4.84 3.52
C VAL A 90 9.37 -3.37 3.94
N GLY A 91 10.54 -2.94 4.40
CA GLY A 91 10.84 -1.55 4.71
C GLY A 91 11.54 -1.38 6.06
N ARG A 92 11.42 -0.17 6.61
CA ARG A 92 12.04 0.26 7.86
C ARG A 92 10.99 0.80 8.82
N ALA A 93 11.13 0.50 10.10
CA ALA A 93 10.31 1.07 11.17
C ALA A 93 11.17 1.33 12.41
N THR A 94 10.83 2.36 13.18
CA THR A 94 11.40 2.53 14.52
C THR A 94 10.81 1.46 15.43
N THR A 95 11.63 0.49 15.83
CA THR A 95 11.16 -0.71 16.55
C THR A 95 11.31 -0.62 18.05
N VAL A 96 12.22 0.23 18.56
CA VAL A 96 12.50 0.39 19.99
C VAL A 96 12.55 1.87 20.33
N VAL A 97 11.91 2.28 21.42
CA VAL A 97 11.89 3.66 21.93
C VAL A 97 12.06 3.61 23.45
N ASN A 98 13.04 4.32 23.99
CA ASN A 98 13.31 4.36 25.44
C ASN A 98 13.42 2.97 26.11
N GLY A 99 13.94 1.97 25.39
CA GLY A 99 14.06 0.58 25.88
C GLY A 99 12.79 -0.28 25.71
N GLU A 100 11.66 0.28 25.28
CA GLU A 100 10.43 -0.46 24.98
C GLU A 100 10.45 -0.94 23.52
N ARG A 101 10.21 -2.24 23.30
CA ARG A 101 10.00 -2.81 21.97
C ARG A 101 8.55 -2.59 21.53
N LEU A 102 8.38 -1.97 20.37
CA LEU A 102 7.06 -1.70 19.79
C LEU A 102 6.51 -2.91 19.03
N PRO A 103 5.18 -3.10 19.01
CA PRO A 103 4.51 -4.16 18.25
C PRO A 103 4.36 -3.80 16.77
N TYR A 104 5.43 -3.32 16.13
CA TYR A 104 5.38 -2.77 14.76
C TYR A 104 4.99 -3.81 13.70
N ARG A 105 5.40 -5.09 13.87
CA ARG A 105 5.02 -6.17 12.94
C ARG A 105 3.56 -6.53 13.05
N THR A 106 3.04 -6.62 14.27
CA THR A 106 1.62 -6.87 14.52
C THR A 106 0.76 -5.78 13.91
N ALA A 107 1.09 -4.50 14.17
CA ALA A 107 0.39 -3.37 13.56
C ALA A 107 0.45 -3.38 12.03
N ALA A 108 1.56 -3.81 11.43
CA ALA A 108 1.68 -3.93 9.99
C ALA A 108 0.82 -5.05 9.41
N ILE A 109 0.83 -6.24 10.02
CA ILE A 109 0.03 -7.39 9.57
C ILE A 109 -1.46 -7.09 9.72
N GLU A 110 -1.89 -6.54 10.86
CA GLU A 110 -3.28 -6.15 11.08
C GLU A 110 -3.75 -5.12 10.06
N ALA A 111 -2.94 -4.08 9.80
CA ALA A 111 -3.28 -3.06 8.80
C ALA A 111 -3.35 -3.61 7.37
N ALA A 112 -2.45 -4.52 7.02
CA ALA A 112 -2.45 -5.19 5.72
C ALA A 112 -3.70 -6.09 5.55
N HIS A 113 -4.03 -6.86 6.58
CA HIS A 113 -5.21 -7.71 6.61
C HIS A 113 -6.49 -6.89 6.47
N ASP A 114 -6.67 -5.86 7.31
CA ASP A 114 -7.80 -4.95 7.26
C ASP A 114 -7.96 -4.28 5.88
N TYR A 115 -6.85 -3.86 5.27
CA TYR A 115 -6.85 -3.26 3.94
C TYR A 115 -7.38 -4.23 2.89
N LEU A 116 -6.89 -5.48 2.88
CA LEU A 116 -7.35 -6.50 1.93
C LEU A 116 -8.82 -6.87 2.16
N THR A 117 -9.24 -7.03 3.42
CA THR A 117 -10.64 -7.34 3.75
C THR A 117 -11.59 -6.24 3.28
N GLN A 118 -11.19 -4.97 3.38
CA GLN A 118 -12.02 -3.83 2.96
C GLN A 118 -11.99 -3.61 1.43
N THR A 119 -10.88 -3.92 0.77
CA THR A 119 -10.65 -3.61 -0.65
C THR A 119 -11.09 -4.75 -1.57
N CYS A 120 -10.88 -6.00 -1.15
CA CYS A 120 -11.10 -7.21 -1.95
C CYS A 120 -12.30 -8.01 -1.45
N THR A 121 -13.51 -7.62 -1.87
CA THR A 121 -14.79 -8.16 -1.37
C THR A 121 -14.94 -9.69 -1.44
N ASN A 122 -14.29 -10.34 -2.40
CA ASN A 122 -14.41 -11.80 -2.63
C ASN A 122 -13.13 -12.58 -2.30
N LEU A 123 -12.18 -11.95 -1.60
CA LEU A 123 -10.94 -12.58 -1.16
C LEU A 123 -11.08 -13.00 0.31
N ASN A 124 -10.94 -14.29 0.60
CA ASN A 124 -10.80 -14.75 1.97
C ASN A 124 -9.34 -14.55 2.41
N VAL A 125 -9.04 -13.39 3.01
CA VAL A 125 -7.67 -13.01 3.38
C VAL A 125 -6.98 -14.05 4.27
N ASP A 126 -7.72 -14.78 5.12
CA ASP A 126 -7.15 -15.78 6.03
C ASP A 126 -6.76 -17.10 5.33
N GLY A 127 -7.30 -17.37 4.13
CA GLY A 127 -7.11 -18.65 3.43
C GLY A 127 -6.54 -18.54 2.02
N ASP A 128 -6.71 -17.38 1.37
CA ASP A 128 -6.34 -17.14 -0.02
C ASP A 128 -5.02 -16.33 -0.14
N VAL A 129 -4.44 -15.86 0.97
CA VAL A 129 -3.25 -14.99 1.06
C VAL A 129 -2.33 -15.40 2.21
#